data_AF-A0AAW1RS28-F1
#
_entry.id   AF-A0AAW1RS28-F1
#
_cell.length_a   1.000
_cell.length_b   1.000
_cell.length_c   1.000
_cell.angle_alpha   90.00
_cell.angle_beta   90.00
_cell.angle_gamma   90.00
#
_symmetry.space_group_name_H-M   'P 1'
#
loop_
_entity.id
_entity.type
_entity.pdbx_description
1 polymer ?
#
loop_
_entity_poly.entity_id
_entity_poly.type
_entity_poly.pdbx_seq_one_letter_code
_entity_poly.pdbx_strand_id
1 'polypeptide(L)'
;KLWGQPYVPSIFAMLLHQWLLNNNFAGGQQPRQTLMNVMISGARQLFWGDVHSTRTHFRSLYAYLSKDVALNSDTGRLDSLPAPSRAALLSVVAAFLPYYAQPQELLKSIQDLPVPSSNPEPGRSHVKGEGADFLLAEAADTLKAMQAEGSLIRYLVALGSLQSSPYFANAYQSTRLRLQVELYSLTWRGGPRYVPPSVNQAALRTLNALFPLGKRSRRLVSLAFRLWWRPTEWSKPVLLSINSAWHSVVRWLSGCLTSTWAAMRRLIPRWRRRVHQQ
;
A
#
# COMPACT_ATOMS: atom_id res chain seq x y z
N LYS A 1 24.65 35.63 1.36
CA LYS A 1 24.18 34.58 2.30
C LYS A 1 22.64 34.39 2.21
N LEU A 2 22.07 34.35 1.00
CA LEU A 2 20.61 34.18 0.81
C LEU A 2 20.20 32.71 0.78
N TRP A 3 21.01 31.85 0.16
CA TRP A 3 20.76 30.42 0.04
C TRP A 3 20.76 29.63 1.36
N GLY A 4 21.25 30.23 2.45
CA GLY A 4 21.26 29.60 3.78
C GLY A 4 19.94 29.77 4.55
N GLN A 5 19.00 30.58 4.05
CA GLN A 5 17.71 30.79 4.70
C GLN A 5 16.75 29.63 4.36
N PRO A 6 16.01 29.07 5.33
CA PRO A 6 15.21 27.86 5.12
C PRO A 6 14.04 28.05 4.15
N TYR A 7 13.48 29.26 4.02
CA TYR A 7 12.35 29.55 3.14
C TYR A 7 12.76 29.90 1.70
N VAL A 8 14.02 30.29 1.48
CA VAL A 8 14.48 30.76 0.16
C VAL A 8 14.40 29.66 -0.91
N PRO A 9 14.84 28.40 -0.67
CA PRO A 9 14.68 27.32 -1.63
C PRO A 9 13.22 27.06 -2.01
N SER A 10 12.32 27.13 -1.04
CA SER A 10 10.88 26.91 -1.24
C SER A 10 10.28 28.02 -2.13
N ILE A 11 10.57 29.29 -1.85
CA ILE A 11 10.11 30.41 -2.69
C ILE A 11 10.72 30.31 -4.09
N PHE A 12 12.01 29.98 -4.19
CA PHE A 12 12.71 29.80 -5.45
C PHE A 12 12.06 28.71 -6.30
N ALA A 13 11.71 27.56 -5.70
CA ALA A 13 11.02 26.49 -6.39
C ALA A 13 9.64 26.92 -6.90
N MET A 14 8.84 27.64 -6.10
CA MET A 14 7.53 28.10 -6.54
C MET A 14 7.60 29.06 -7.73
N LEU A 15 8.52 30.03 -7.69
CA LEU A 15 8.56 31.10 -8.68
C LEU A 15 9.30 30.72 -9.97
N LEU A 16 10.37 29.92 -9.86
CA LEU A 16 11.33 29.76 -10.96
C LEU A 16 11.42 28.35 -11.54
N HIS A 17 10.65 27.38 -11.04
CA HIS A 17 10.69 26.00 -11.55
C HIS A 17 10.46 25.92 -13.06
N GLN A 18 9.44 26.60 -13.61
CA GLN A 18 9.15 26.54 -15.05
C GLN A 18 10.25 27.21 -15.87
N TRP A 19 10.68 28.40 -15.45
CA TRP A 19 11.72 29.15 -16.15
C TRP A 19 13.03 28.37 -16.22
N LEU A 20 13.43 27.73 -15.13
CA LEU A 20 14.69 27.02 -15.01
C LEU A 20 14.69 25.68 -15.76
N LEU A 21 13.53 25.03 -15.88
CA LEU A 21 13.37 23.76 -16.60
C LEU A 21 13.12 23.94 -18.11
N ASN A 22 12.58 25.08 -18.53
CA ASN A 22 12.38 25.38 -19.95
C ASN A 22 13.64 26.00 -20.60
N ASN A 23 14.48 26.69 -19.83
CA ASN A 23 15.65 27.39 -20.38
C ASN A 23 16.95 26.64 -20.05
N ASN A 24 17.54 26.00 -21.06
CA ASN A 24 18.77 25.22 -20.88
C ASN A 24 20.01 26.07 -20.54
N PHE A 25 19.97 27.36 -20.88
CA PHE A 25 21.03 28.33 -20.60
C PHE A 25 20.79 29.13 -19.31
N ALA A 26 19.76 28.79 -18.53
CA ALA A 26 19.46 29.48 -17.28
C ALA A 26 20.57 29.26 -16.25
N GLY A 27 21.12 30.37 -15.73
CA GLY A 27 22.11 30.36 -14.64
C GLY A 27 23.26 31.34 -14.79
N GLY A 28 23.51 31.87 -15.99
CA GLY A 28 24.55 32.87 -16.22
C GLY A 28 25.92 32.41 -15.70
N GLN A 29 26.46 33.09 -14.70
CA GLN A 29 27.74 32.80 -14.04
C GLN A 29 27.67 31.68 -12.98
N GLN A 30 26.48 31.30 -12.51
CA GLN A 30 26.33 30.24 -11.52
C GLN A 30 26.16 28.88 -12.19
N PRO A 31 26.76 27.81 -11.63
CA PRO A 31 26.58 26.47 -12.16
C PRO A 31 25.10 26.08 -12.09
N ARG A 32 24.50 25.78 -13.24
CA ARG A 32 23.09 25.35 -13.40
C ARG A 32 22.70 24.24 -12.41
N GLN A 33 23.63 23.35 -12.10
CA GLN A 33 23.47 22.30 -11.11
C GLN A 33 23.14 22.83 -9.70
N THR A 34 23.75 23.93 -9.26
CA THR A 34 23.47 24.51 -7.94
C THR A 34 22.05 25.08 -7.88
N LEU A 35 21.62 25.79 -8.92
CA LEU A 35 20.25 26.29 -9.02
C LEU A 35 19.23 25.13 -9.06
N MET A 36 19.56 24.05 -9.77
CA MET A 36 18.73 22.84 -9.77
C MET A 36 18.63 22.20 -8.39
N ASN A 37 19.75 22.04 -7.70
CA ASN A 37 19.76 21.44 -6.37
C ASN A 37 18.94 22.27 -5.38
N VAL A 38 19.01 23.61 -5.46
CA VAL A 38 18.19 24.50 -4.64
C VAL A 38 16.70 24.36 -4.98
N MET A 39 16.35 24.35 -6.27
CA MET A 39 14.96 24.15 -6.72
C MET A 39 14.40 22.82 -6.22
N ILE A 40 15.13 21.72 -6.42
CA ILE A 40 14.70 20.37 -6.05
C ILE A 40 14.58 20.24 -4.52
N SER A 41 15.54 20.81 -3.78
CA SER A 41 15.48 20.86 -2.31
C SER A 41 14.27 21.64 -1.83
N GLY A 42 13.99 22.81 -2.42
CA GLY A 42 12.82 23.62 -2.14
C GLY A 42 11.50 22.89 -2.45
N ALA A 43 11.40 22.28 -3.63
CA ALA A 43 10.22 21.49 -4.01
C ALA A 43 9.99 20.34 -3.03
N ARG A 44 11.05 19.62 -2.63
CA ARG A 44 10.98 18.56 -1.62
C ARG A 44 10.46 19.07 -0.27
N GLN A 45 10.90 20.24 0.19
CA GLN A 45 10.41 20.86 1.42
C GLN A 45 8.91 21.21 1.32
N LEU A 46 8.48 21.80 0.21
CA LEU A 46 7.07 22.13 -0.04
C LEU A 46 6.20 20.88 -0.04
N PHE A 47 6.63 19.82 -0.71
CA PHE A 47 5.88 18.56 -0.77
C PHE A 47 5.81 17.87 0.59
N TRP A 48 6.89 17.92 1.38
CA TRP A 48 6.82 17.50 2.78
C TRP A 48 5.84 18.36 3.59
N GLY A 49 5.77 19.67 3.35
CA GLY A 49 4.78 20.55 3.98
C GLY A 49 3.33 20.11 3.71
N ASP A 50 3.03 19.75 2.47
CA ASP A 50 1.73 19.18 2.07
C ASP A 50 1.46 17.83 2.74
N VAL A 51 2.46 16.94 2.78
CA VAL A 51 2.36 15.63 3.45
C VAL A 51 2.13 15.79 4.96
N HIS A 52 2.83 16.68 5.65
CA HIS A 52 2.62 16.88 7.08
C HIS A 52 1.27 17.53 7.40
N SER A 53 0.82 18.46 6.54
CA SER A 53 -0.49 19.13 6.71
C SER A 53 -1.67 18.31 6.17
N THR A 54 -1.42 17.19 5.48
CA THR A 54 -2.43 16.39 4.78
C THR A 54 -3.21 17.22 3.75
N ARG A 55 -2.52 18.14 3.06
CA ARG A 55 -3.10 19.01 2.04
C ARG A 55 -2.36 18.84 0.71
N THR A 56 -2.93 19.43 -0.34
CA THR A 56 -2.35 19.37 -1.68
C THR A 56 -2.29 20.77 -2.29
N HIS A 57 -1.71 21.73 -1.56
CA HIS A 57 -1.56 23.09 -2.04
C HIS A 57 -0.58 23.17 -3.22
N PHE A 58 0.46 22.34 -3.21
CA PHE A 58 1.52 22.34 -4.23
C PHE A 58 1.29 21.28 -5.32
N ARG A 59 0.04 20.85 -5.51
CA ARG A 59 -0.33 19.87 -6.55
C ARG A 59 0.03 20.36 -7.95
N SER A 60 -0.10 21.65 -8.24
CA SER A 60 0.25 22.23 -9.54
C SER A 60 1.74 22.10 -9.83
N LEU A 61 2.60 22.46 -8.86
CA LEU A 61 4.04 22.29 -8.93
C LEU A 61 4.41 20.82 -9.13
N TYR A 62 3.81 19.93 -8.34
CA TYR A 62 4.05 18.49 -8.48
C TYR A 62 3.60 17.98 -9.86
N ALA A 63 2.43 18.38 -10.34
CA ALA A 63 1.89 17.97 -11.64
C ALA A 63 2.82 18.40 -12.79
N TYR A 64 3.38 19.61 -12.74
CA TYR A 64 4.37 20.07 -13.71
C TYR A 64 5.64 19.21 -13.68
N LEU A 65 6.24 19.00 -12.49
CA LEU A 65 7.48 18.21 -12.38
C LEU A 65 7.29 16.74 -12.78
N SER A 66 6.14 16.15 -12.45
CA SER A 66 5.84 14.76 -12.76
C SER A 66 5.40 14.57 -14.21
N LYS A 67 4.33 15.23 -14.66
CA LYS A 67 3.69 15.00 -15.97
C LYS A 67 4.45 15.67 -17.11
N ASP A 68 4.89 16.92 -16.93
CA ASP A 68 5.47 17.71 -18.03
C ASP A 68 6.98 17.56 -18.17
N VAL A 69 7.65 17.00 -17.15
CA VAL A 69 9.12 16.89 -17.10
C VAL A 69 9.58 15.44 -16.94
N ALA A 70 9.12 14.71 -15.91
CA ALA A 70 9.65 13.37 -15.61
C ALA A 70 9.01 12.24 -16.41
N LEU A 71 7.68 12.27 -16.62
CA LEU A 71 6.89 11.22 -17.27
C LEU A 71 6.50 11.57 -18.72
N ASN A 72 6.98 12.71 -19.22
CA ASN A 72 6.67 13.13 -20.58
C ASN A 72 7.36 12.20 -21.58
N SER A 73 6.67 11.85 -22.67
CA SER A 73 7.24 11.07 -23.76
C SER A 73 8.42 11.80 -24.44
N ASP A 74 8.39 13.15 -24.42
CA ASP A 74 9.49 13.99 -24.85
C ASP A 74 10.50 14.18 -23.70
N THR A 75 11.49 13.28 -23.62
CA THR A 75 12.52 13.28 -22.57
C THR A 75 13.50 14.45 -22.68
N GLY A 76 13.42 15.27 -23.74
CA GLY A 76 14.36 16.35 -24.03
C GLY A 76 14.57 17.35 -22.87
N ARG A 77 13.53 17.62 -22.06
CA ARG A 77 13.68 18.47 -20.86
C ARG A 77 14.48 17.78 -19.76
N LEU A 78 14.22 16.51 -19.52
CA LEU A 78 14.90 15.71 -18.50
C LEU A 78 16.35 15.40 -18.89
N ASP A 79 16.60 15.14 -20.18
CA ASP A 79 17.91 14.84 -20.75
C ASP A 79 18.81 16.08 -20.83
N SER A 80 18.21 17.28 -20.90
CA SER A 80 18.96 18.53 -20.81
C SER A 80 19.58 18.80 -19.44
N LEU A 81 19.18 18.05 -18.41
CA LEU A 81 19.61 18.27 -17.04
C LEU A 81 20.94 17.57 -16.75
N PRO A 82 21.79 18.16 -15.89
CA PRO A 82 22.94 17.45 -15.34
C PRO A 82 22.49 16.14 -14.67
N ALA A 83 23.21 15.05 -14.93
CA ALA A 83 22.93 13.73 -14.36
C ALA A 83 22.59 13.71 -12.84
N PRO A 84 23.34 14.41 -11.95
CA PRO A 84 23.00 14.43 -10.52
C PRO A 84 21.67 15.14 -10.23
N SER A 85 21.37 16.23 -10.94
CA SER A 85 20.11 16.97 -10.78
C SER A 85 18.93 16.19 -11.34
N ARG A 86 19.13 15.47 -12.45
CA ARG A 86 18.14 14.54 -13.02
C ARG A 86 17.76 13.45 -12.02
N ALA A 87 18.75 12.79 -11.43
CA ALA A 87 18.54 11.75 -10.42
C ALA A 87 17.79 12.30 -9.18
N ALA A 88 18.18 13.47 -8.70
CA ALA A 88 17.52 14.11 -7.56
C ALA A 88 16.08 14.50 -7.87
N LEU A 89 15.79 15.01 -9.08
CA LEU A 89 14.44 15.33 -9.51
C LEU A 89 13.56 14.08 -9.57
N LEU A 90 14.06 13.01 -10.20
CA LEU A 90 13.34 11.74 -10.30
C LEU A 90 13.09 11.13 -8.92
N SER A 91 14.05 11.20 -7.99
CA SER A 91 13.87 10.79 -6.59
C SER A 91 12.71 11.54 -5.93
N VAL A 92 12.65 12.86 -6.07
CA VAL A 92 11.54 13.66 -5.50
C VAL A 92 10.21 13.31 -6.17
N VAL A 93 10.17 13.15 -7.49
CA VAL A 93 8.93 12.78 -8.19
C VAL A 93 8.44 11.41 -7.74
N ALA A 94 9.32 10.40 -7.72
CA ALA A 94 9.01 9.03 -7.33
C ALA A 94 8.55 8.94 -5.86
N ALA A 95 9.24 9.63 -4.96
CA ALA A 95 8.93 9.74 -3.54
C ALA A 95 7.49 10.21 -3.26
N PHE A 96 7.02 11.23 -3.96
CA PHE A 96 5.69 11.81 -3.71
C PHE A 96 4.61 11.33 -4.69
N LEU A 97 4.94 10.44 -5.63
CA LEU A 97 3.99 9.96 -6.64
C LEU A 97 2.77 9.26 -6.03
N PRO A 98 2.91 8.31 -5.09
CA PRO A 98 1.73 7.67 -4.48
C PRO A 98 0.91 8.64 -3.60
N TYR A 99 1.46 9.79 -3.21
CA TYR A 99 0.72 10.81 -2.46
C TYR A 99 -0.20 11.64 -3.36
N TYR A 100 0.34 12.17 -4.46
CA TYR A 100 -0.39 13.10 -5.33
C TYR A 100 -1.22 12.41 -6.43
N ALA A 101 -0.78 11.24 -6.92
CA ALA A 101 -1.45 10.52 -7.99
C ALA A 101 -2.69 9.77 -7.50
N GLN A 102 -3.70 9.66 -8.36
CA GLN A 102 -4.79 8.72 -8.14
C GLN A 102 -4.30 7.27 -8.36
N PRO A 103 -4.94 6.24 -7.75
CA PRO A 103 -4.54 4.85 -7.91
C PRO A 103 -4.39 4.38 -9.38
N GLN A 104 -5.26 4.86 -10.27
CA GLN A 104 -5.21 4.51 -11.70
C GLN A 104 -4.08 5.27 -12.43
N GLU A 105 -3.83 6.53 -12.06
CA GLU A 105 -2.74 7.33 -12.62
C GLU A 105 -1.38 6.76 -12.20
N LEU A 106 -1.28 6.25 -10.97
CA LEU A 106 -0.08 5.62 -10.42
C LEU A 106 0.35 4.41 -11.28
N LEU A 107 -0.60 3.58 -11.70
CA LEU A 107 -0.33 2.41 -12.54
C LEU A 107 0.25 2.78 -13.91
N LYS A 108 -0.25 3.87 -14.51
CA LYS A 108 0.29 4.41 -15.77
C LYS A 108 1.68 5.01 -15.56
N SER A 109 1.81 5.84 -14.52
CA SER A 109 3.05 6.54 -14.18
C SER A 109 4.22 5.59 -13.91
N ILE A 110 3.97 4.40 -13.36
CA ILE A 110 5.01 3.37 -13.14
C ILE A 110 5.55 2.81 -14.46
N GLN A 111 4.74 2.77 -15.52
CA GLN A 111 5.19 2.29 -16.83
C GLN A 111 6.12 3.30 -17.49
N ASP A 112 5.82 4.58 -17.32
CA ASP A 112 6.49 5.68 -18.01
C ASP A 112 7.67 6.27 -17.22
N LEU A 113 7.88 5.84 -15.96
CA LEU A 113 8.93 6.39 -15.11
C LEU A 113 10.34 5.95 -15.57
N PRO A 114 11.25 6.90 -15.85
CA PRO A 114 12.62 6.60 -16.22
C PRO A 114 13.51 6.30 -15.00
N VAL A 115 14.62 5.59 -15.25
CA VAL A 115 15.62 5.30 -14.22
C VAL A 115 16.68 6.41 -14.19
N PRO A 116 17.13 6.87 -13.00
CA PRO A 116 18.19 7.89 -12.90
C PRO A 116 19.49 7.56 -13.66
N SER A 117 19.84 6.27 -13.72
CA SER A 117 21.06 5.74 -14.36
C SER A 117 20.92 5.44 -15.85
N SER A 118 19.74 5.59 -16.46
CA SER A 118 19.62 5.42 -17.91
C SER A 118 20.39 6.56 -18.58
N ASN A 119 21.57 6.26 -19.11
CA ASN A 119 22.31 7.24 -19.90
C ASN A 119 21.44 7.62 -21.10
N PRO A 120 21.28 8.93 -21.39
CA PRO A 120 20.52 9.37 -22.55
C PRO A 120 21.37 9.12 -23.79
N GLU A 121 21.38 7.89 -24.27
CA GLU A 121 21.83 7.63 -25.65
C GLU A 121 20.76 8.21 -26.58
N PRO A 122 21.14 9.07 -27.55
CA PRO A 122 20.18 9.70 -28.44
C PRO A 122 19.39 8.63 -29.21
N GLY A 123 18.06 8.64 -29.05
CA GLY A 123 17.14 7.72 -29.74
C GLY A 123 16.71 6.49 -28.93
N ARG A 124 17.23 6.26 -27.73
CA ARG A 124 16.76 5.18 -26.86
C ARG A 124 15.65 5.68 -25.94
N SER A 125 14.40 5.36 -26.30
CA SER A 125 13.26 5.54 -25.41
C SER A 125 13.44 4.68 -24.14
N HIS A 126 13.00 5.20 -23.00
CA HIS A 126 13.00 4.44 -21.74
C HIS A 126 12.22 3.12 -21.90
N VAL A 127 12.73 2.07 -21.26
CA VAL A 127 12.05 0.78 -21.26
C VAL A 127 10.86 0.88 -20.31
N LYS A 128 9.69 0.48 -20.80
CA LYS A 128 8.45 0.55 -20.00
C LYS A 128 8.61 -0.24 -18.70
N GLY A 129 8.43 0.43 -17.57
CA GLY A 129 8.47 -0.15 -16.23
C GLY A 129 9.87 -0.36 -15.64
N GLU A 130 10.93 0.14 -16.28
CA GLU A 130 12.29 0.09 -15.74
C GLU A 130 12.41 0.85 -14.41
N GLY A 131 11.72 1.98 -14.28
CA GLY A 131 11.67 2.80 -13.06
C GLY A 131 10.83 2.22 -11.92
N ALA A 132 10.18 1.08 -12.09
CA ALA A 132 9.31 0.51 -11.05
C ALA A 132 10.07 0.19 -9.76
N ASP A 133 11.27 -0.37 -9.86
CA ASP A 133 12.08 -0.69 -8.68
C ASP A 133 12.55 0.57 -7.94
N PHE A 134 13.01 1.56 -8.69
CA PHE A 134 13.42 2.86 -8.16
C PHE A 134 12.28 3.54 -7.39
N LEU A 135 11.07 3.52 -7.94
CA LEU A 135 9.89 4.04 -7.27
C LEU A 135 9.57 3.30 -5.98
N LEU A 136 9.66 1.97 -5.97
CA LEU A 136 9.37 1.19 -4.77
C LEU A 136 10.40 1.43 -3.66
N ALA A 137 11.67 1.64 -4.03
CA ALA A 137 12.72 1.99 -3.08
C ALA A 137 12.46 3.36 -2.44
N GLU A 138 12.21 4.39 -3.24
CA GLU A 138 11.86 5.74 -2.75
C GLU A 138 10.54 5.73 -1.98
N ALA A 139 9.59 4.89 -2.37
CA ALA A 139 8.33 4.75 -1.66
C ALA A 139 8.50 4.12 -0.26
N ALA A 140 9.43 3.19 -0.09
CA ALA A 140 9.75 2.62 1.22
C ALA A 140 10.44 3.67 2.11
N ASP A 141 11.37 4.44 1.57
CA ASP A 141 12.08 5.49 2.32
C ASP A 141 11.16 6.64 2.73
N THR A 142 10.23 7.03 1.87
CA THR A 142 9.22 8.05 2.21
C THR A 142 8.23 7.57 3.23
N LEU A 143 7.71 6.34 3.12
CA LEU A 143 6.85 5.72 4.15
C LEU A 143 7.51 5.78 5.53
N LYS A 144 8.83 5.53 5.56
CA LYS A 144 9.60 5.61 6.79
C LYS A 144 9.67 7.05 7.34
N ALA A 145 9.68 8.09 6.52
CA ALA A 145 9.75 9.46 7.00
C ALA A 145 8.37 10.07 7.34
N MET A 146 7.28 9.54 6.80
CA MET A 146 5.92 10.07 7.01
C MET A 146 5.41 9.86 8.44
N GLN A 147 4.87 10.93 9.03
CA GLN A 147 4.26 10.89 10.37
C GLN A 147 2.77 11.22 10.38
N ALA A 148 2.28 11.97 9.38
CA ALA A 148 0.89 12.41 9.32
C ALA A 148 -0.06 11.25 8.96
N GLU A 149 -1.08 11.05 9.79
CA GLU A 149 -2.06 9.95 9.67
C GLU A 149 -2.77 9.95 8.31
N GLY A 150 -3.39 11.07 7.93
CA GLY A 150 -4.19 11.12 6.71
C GLY A 150 -3.34 10.95 5.45
N SER A 151 -2.12 11.49 5.46
CA SER A 151 -1.17 11.30 4.36
C SER A 151 -0.67 9.86 4.24
N LEU A 152 -0.38 9.20 5.36
CA LEU A 152 -0.04 7.78 5.39
C LEU A 152 -1.17 6.92 4.81
N ILE A 153 -2.42 7.16 5.22
CA ILE A 153 -3.58 6.42 4.70
C ILE A 153 -3.70 6.59 3.19
N ARG A 154 -3.63 7.84 2.70
CA ARG A 154 -3.71 8.15 1.27
C ARG A 154 -2.61 7.45 0.47
N TYR A 155 -1.39 7.51 0.99
CA TYR A 155 -0.22 6.87 0.38
C TYR A 155 -0.35 5.35 0.34
N LEU A 156 -0.79 4.73 1.43
CA LEU A 156 -1.01 3.28 1.53
C LEU A 156 -2.11 2.80 0.58
N VAL A 157 -3.22 3.53 0.48
CA VAL A 157 -4.30 3.22 -0.46
C VAL A 157 -3.81 3.26 -1.90
N ALA A 158 -3.01 4.27 -2.26
CA ALA A 158 -2.40 4.36 -3.58
C ALA A 158 -1.44 3.17 -3.82
N LEU A 159 -0.54 2.86 -2.88
CA LEU A 159 0.35 1.70 -2.99
C LEU A 159 -0.41 0.37 -3.11
N GLY A 160 -1.55 0.22 -2.44
CA GLY A 160 -2.38 -0.99 -2.52
C GLY A 160 -2.86 -1.29 -3.94
N SER A 161 -3.01 -0.27 -4.78
CA SER A 161 -3.39 -0.43 -6.19
C SER A 161 -2.28 -1.05 -7.05
N LEU A 162 -1.02 -1.04 -6.60
CA LEU A 162 0.10 -1.63 -7.34
C LEU A 162 0.01 -3.14 -7.47
N GLN A 163 -0.88 -3.80 -6.71
CA GLN A 163 -1.14 -5.23 -6.84
C GLN A 163 -1.52 -5.62 -8.29
N SER A 164 -2.23 -4.76 -9.02
CA SER A 164 -2.64 -5.03 -10.40
C SER A 164 -1.54 -4.73 -11.42
N SER A 165 -0.40 -4.18 -11.00
CA SER A 165 0.70 -3.84 -11.91
C SER A 165 1.60 -5.05 -12.18
N PRO A 166 1.87 -5.41 -13.44
CA PRO A 166 2.85 -6.45 -13.76
C PRO A 166 4.27 -6.04 -13.35
N TYR A 167 4.55 -4.73 -13.30
CA TYR A 167 5.86 -4.18 -12.96
C TYR A 167 6.21 -4.34 -11.49
N PHE A 168 5.20 -4.41 -10.60
CA PHE A 168 5.45 -4.70 -9.18
C PHE A 168 5.95 -6.13 -8.96
N ALA A 169 5.45 -7.10 -9.75
CA ALA A 169 5.89 -8.48 -9.65
C ALA A 169 7.34 -8.66 -10.15
N ASN A 170 7.71 -7.90 -11.19
CA ASN A 170 9.02 -7.93 -11.83
C ASN A 170 10.10 -7.11 -11.10
N ALA A 171 9.73 -6.26 -10.14
CA ALA A 171 10.69 -5.49 -9.34
C ALA A 171 11.60 -6.40 -8.50
N TYR A 172 12.77 -5.90 -8.10
CA TYR A 172 13.75 -6.70 -7.38
C TYR A 172 13.18 -7.20 -6.04
N GLN A 173 13.49 -8.45 -5.73
CA GLN A 173 13.02 -9.09 -4.50
C GLN A 173 13.50 -8.33 -3.25
N SER A 174 14.73 -7.80 -3.27
CA SER A 174 15.29 -6.98 -2.18
C SER A 174 14.44 -5.74 -1.88
N THR A 175 14.05 -4.98 -2.92
CA THR A 175 13.23 -3.77 -2.80
C THR A 175 11.82 -4.09 -2.32
N ARG A 176 11.22 -5.16 -2.85
CA ARG A 176 9.91 -5.66 -2.39
C ARG A 176 9.94 -6.08 -0.92
N LEU A 177 11.00 -6.75 -0.48
CA LEU A 177 11.18 -7.14 0.92
C LEU A 177 11.35 -5.92 1.83
N ARG A 178 12.10 -4.90 1.41
CA ARG A 178 12.22 -3.63 2.16
C ARG A 178 10.86 -2.97 2.35
N LEU A 179 10.08 -2.84 1.28
CA LEU A 179 8.71 -2.31 1.36
C LEU A 179 7.84 -3.16 2.28
N GLN A 180 7.96 -4.48 2.20
CA GLN A 180 7.23 -5.41 3.07
C GLN A 180 7.55 -5.18 4.55
N VAL A 181 8.83 -5.00 4.91
CA VAL A 181 9.27 -4.72 6.28
C VAL A 181 8.71 -3.39 6.78
N GLU A 182 8.77 -2.33 5.97
CA GLU A 182 8.21 -1.03 6.35
C GLU A 182 6.68 -1.10 6.55
N LEU A 183 5.96 -1.80 5.66
CA LEU A 183 4.53 -2.04 5.83
C LEU A 183 4.23 -2.84 7.10
N TYR A 184 5.02 -3.86 7.42
CA TYR A 184 4.85 -4.61 8.66
C TYR A 184 5.06 -3.76 9.91
N SER A 185 6.03 -2.83 9.88
CA SER A 185 6.29 -1.93 11.01
C SER A 185 5.05 -1.11 11.38
N LEU A 186 4.21 -0.77 10.38
CA LEU A 186 2.95 -0.04 10.57
C LEU A 186 1.79 -0.91 11.08
N THR A 187 1.93 -2.25 11.05
CA THR A 187 0.88 -3.19 11.49
C THR A 187 0.95 -3.55 12.97
N TRP A 188 2.04 -3.20 13.67
CA TRP A 188 2.19 -3.49 15.10
C TRP A 188 1.79 -2.29 15.96
N ARG A 189 1.05 -2.56 17.05
CA ARG A 189 0.47 -1.53 17.94
C ARG A 189 1.44 -1.00 19.02
N GLY A 190 2.73 -1.35 18.96
CA GLY A 190 3.72 -1.01 19.99
C GLY A 190 5.14 -0.89 19.45
N GLY A 191 5.31 -0.60 18.16
CA GLY A 191 6.61 -0.31 17.59
C GLY A 191 7.16 1.06 18.02
N PRO A 192 8.42 1.38 17.69
CA PRO A 192 9.05 2.67 17.99
C PRO A 192 8.30 3.87 17.38
N ARG A 193 7.43 3.63 16.39
CA ARG A 193 6.41 4.57 15.94
C ARG A 193 5.06 4.10 16.45
N TYR A 194 4.43 4.89 17.31
CA TYR A 194 3.05 4.64 17.68
C TYR A 194 2.15 5.02 16.49
N VAL A 195 1.59 4.02 15.82
CA VAL A 195 0.77 4.21 14.62
C VAL A 195 -0.72 4.15 15.00
N PRO A 196 -1.55 5.10 14.55
CA PRO A 196 -2.98 5.09 14.83
C PRO A 196 -3.66 3.85 14.21
N PRO A 197 -4.78 3.39 14.80
CA PRO A 197 -5.44 2.15 14.38
C PRO A 197 -5.97 2.19 12.94
N SER A 198 -6.31 3.37 12.43
CA SER A 198 -6.72 3.63 11.04
C SER A 198 -5.60 3.31 10.04
N VAL A 199 -4.38 3.82 10.28
CA VAL A 199 -3.19 3.55 9.47
C VAL A 199 -2.81 2.08 9.56
N ASN A 200 -2.90 1.47 10.75
CA ASN A 200 -2.65 0.05 10.93
C ASN A 200 -3.57 -0.82 10.03
N GLN A 201 -4.87 -0.51 10.01
CA GLN A 201 -5.82 -1.21 9.14
C GLN A 201 -5.51 -0.97 7.65
N ALA A 202 -5.17 0.26 7.27
CA ALA A 202 -4.78 0.59 5.89
C ALA A 202 -3.50 -0.15 5.48
N ALA A 203 -2.51 -0.21 6.36
CA ALA A 203 -1.25 -0.92 6.16
C ALA A 203 -1.48 -2.43 6.03
N LEU A 204 -2.33 -3.03 6.88
CA LEU A 204 -2.71 -4.44 6.77
C LEU A 204 -3.43 -4.73 5.45
N ARG A 205 -4.35 -3.86 5.00
CA ARG A 205 -5.02 -4.01 3.70
C ARG A 205 -4.03 -3.97 2.55
N THR A 206 -3.14 -2.98 2.56
CA THR A 206 -2.09 -2.78 1.55
C THR A 206 -1.10 -3.94 1.51
N LEU A 207 -0.61 -4.38 2.67
CA LEU A 207 0.28 -5.52 2.82
C LEU A 207 -0.36 -6.83 2.33
N ASN A 208 -1.66 -7.01 2.59
CA ASN A 208 -2.40 -8.17 2.09
C ASN A 208 -2.65 -8.07 0.57
N ALA A 209 -2.88 -6.87 0.03
CA ALA A 209 -3.00 -6.67 -1.42
C ALA A 209 -1.69 -7.03 -2.13
N LEU A 210 -0.57 -6.45 -1.70
CA LEU A 210 0.74 -6.60 -2.34
C LEU A 210 1.40 -7.97 -2.11
N PHE A 211 1.24 -8.56 -0.92
CA PHE A 211 1.89 -9.82 -0.53
C PHE A 211 0.87 -10.87 -0.10
N PRO A 212 0.18 -11.53 -1.06
CA PRO A 212 -0.92 -12.44 -0.75
C PRO A 212 -0.48 -13.76 -0.10
N LEU A 213 0.77 -14.19 -0.30
CA LEU A 213 1.31 -15.45 0.20
C LEU A 213 1.30 -15.57 1.74
N GLY A 214 1.25 -14.44 2.46
CA GLY A 214 1.21 -14.39 3.93
C GLY A 214 -0.18 -14.21 4.55
N LYS A 215 -1.27 -14.15 3.77
CA LYS A 215 -2.61 -13.83 4.31
C LYS A 215 -3.09 -14.87 5.34
N ARG A 216 -2.90 -16.15 5.05
CA ARG A 216 -3.39 -17.25 5.90
C ARG A 216 -2.59 -17.38 7.19
N SER A 217 -1.26 -17.32 7.11
CA SER A 217 -0.39 -17.40 8.31
C SER A 217 -0.65 -16.23 9.26
N ARG A 218 -0.76 -14.99 8.77
CA ARG A 218 -1.08 -13.82 9.60
C ARG A 218 -2.43 -13.93 10.29
N ARG A 219 -3.46 -14.45 9.59
CA ARG A 219 -4.78 -14.70 10.18
C ARG A 219 -4.71 -15.78 11.26
N LEU A 220 -4.01 -16.88 11.01
CA LEU A 220 -3.81 -17.94 11.99
C LEU A 220 -3.08 -17.45 13.24
N VAL A 221 -2.00 -16.67 13.08
CA VAL A 221 -1.28 -16.07 14.21
C VAL A 221 -2.18 -15.10 14.98
N SER A 222 -2.93 -14.24 14.28
CA SER A 222 -3.85 -13.31 14.93
C SER A 222 -5.00 -14.02 15.67
N LEU A 223 -5.48 -15.14 15.12
CA LEU A 223 -6.48 -15.99 15.76
C LEU A 223 -5.85 -16.69 16.96
N ALA A 224 -4.65 -17.25 16.81
CA ALA A 224 -3.92 -17.90 17.89
C ALA A 224 -3.71 -16.96 19.07
N PHE A 225 -3.26 -15.72 18.86
CA PHE A 225 -3.13 -14.74 19.94
C PHE A 225 -4.46 -14.33 20.57
N ARG A 226 -5.52 -14.12 19.77
CA ARG A 226 -6.85 -13.80 20.30
C ARG A 226 -7.46 -14.95 21.09
N LEU A 227 -7.23 -16.17 20.59
CA LEU A 227 -7.57 -17.39 21.27
C LEU A 227 -6.74 -17.40 22.58
N TRP A 228 -5.44 -17.62 22.52
CA TRP A 228 -4.62 -17.91 23.70
C TRP A 228 -4.68 -16.85 24.81
N TRP A 229 -4.78 -15.56 24.46
CA TRP A 229 -4.64 -14.48 25.44
C TRP A 229 -5.95 -14.07 26.13
N ARG A 230 -7.11 -14.59 25.73
CA ARG A 230 -8.40 -14.31 26.38
C ARG A 230 -9.04 -15.56 26.99
N PRO A 231 -8.52 -16.15 28.08
CA PRO A 231 -9.08 -17.36 28.67
C PRO A 231 -10.58 -17.26 29.05
N THR A 232 -11.06 -16.06 29.36
CA THR A 232 -12.43 -15.81 29.87
C THR A 232 -13.53 -15.79 28.82
N GLU A 233 -13.22 -15.60 27.53
CA GLU A 233 -14.24 -15.52 26.46
C GLU A 233 -14.53 -16.87 25.78
N TRP A 234 -13.78 -17.93 26.08
CA TRP A 234 -13.91 -19.22 25.39
C TRP A 234 -14.79 -20.24 26.07
N SER A 235 -14.84 -20.20 27.41
CA SER A 235 -15.61 -21.17 28.18
C SER A 235 -17.06 -21.16 27.71
N LYS A 236 -17.67 -19.99 27.58
CA LYS A 236 -19.08 -19.83 27.24
C LYS A 236 -19.44 -20.35 25.83
N PRO A 237 -18.85 -19.88 24.72
CA PRO A 237 -19.27 -20.32 23.38
C PRO A 237 -18.92 -21.78 23.06
N VAL A 238 -17.79 -22.29 23.56
CA VAL A 238 -17.41 -23.71 23.36
C VAL A 238 -18.34 -24.63 24.14
N LEU A 239 -18.62 -24.31 25.41
CA LEU A 239 -19.57 -25.07 26.22
C LEU A 239 -20.99 -25.03 25.62
N LEU A 240 -21.44 -23.88 25.12
CA LEU A 240 -22.75 -23.77 24.47
C LEU A 240 -22.82 -24.59 23.18
N SER A 241 -21.75 -24.61 22.39
CA SER A 241 -21.68 -25.40 21.15
C SER A 241 -21.73 -26.90 21.45
N ILE A 242 -20.94 -27.36 22.43
CA ILE A 242 -20.95 -28.76 22.91
C ILE A 242 -22.32 -29.15 23.46
N ASN A 243 -22.94 -28.27 24.26
CA ASN A 243 -24.25 -28.55 24.86
C ASN A 243 -25.35 -28.61 23.78
N SER A 244 -25.30 -27.73 22.78
CA SER A 244 -26.25 -27.75 21.65
C SER A 244 -26.09 -29.00 20.77
N ALA A 245 -24.84 -29.46 20.56
CA ALA A 245 -24.56 -30.71 19.85
C ALA A 245 -25.06 -31.92 20.65
N TRP A 246 -24.84 -31.95 21.97
CA TRP A 246 -25.33 -32.99 22.86
C TRP A 246 -26.86 -33.09 22.84
N HIS A 247 -27.56 -31.96 22.99
CA HIS A 247 -29.02 -31.93 22.93
C HIS A 247 -29.56 -32.37 21.56
N SER A 248 -28.86 -32.08 20.48
CA SER A 248 -29.24 -32.54 19.13
C SER A 248 -29.09 -34.05 18.98
N VAL A 249 -28.02 -34.63 19.54
CA VAL A 249 -27.80 -36.09 19.57
C VAL A 249 -28.85 -36.79 20.43
N VAL A 250 -29.15 -36.25 21.62
CA VAL A 250 -30.19 -36.81 22.51
C VAL A 250 -31.57 -36.75 21.84
N ARG A 251 -31.91 -35.63 21.18
CA ARG A 251 -33.15 -35.51 20.42
C ARG A 251 -33.21 -36.52 19.27
N TRP A 252 -32.12 -36.70 18.54
CA TRP A 252 -32.04 -37.69 17.46
C TRP A 252 -32.25 -39.12 17.99
N LEU A 253 -31.60 -39.49 19.09
CA LEU A 253 -31.77 -40.80 19.73
C LEU A 253 -33.21 -41.03 20.22
N SER A 254 -33.81 -40.01 20.85
CA SER A 254 -35.22 -40.09 21.28
C SER A 254 -36.19 -40.21 20.09
N GLY A 255 -35.87 -39.57 18.96
CA GLY A 255 -36.60 -39.71 17.70
C GLY A 255 -36.52 -41.12 17.13
N CYS A 256 -35.33 -41.74 17.14
CA CYS A 256 -35.14 -43.12 16.70
C CYS A 256 -35.88 -44.14 17.58
N LEU A 257 -35.93 -43.90 18.89
CA LEU A 257 -36.66 -44.76 19.84
C LEU A 257 -38.17 -44.65 19.67
N THR A 258 -38.69 -43.45 19.44
CA THR A 258 -40.13 -43.23 19.21
C THR A 258 -40.56 -43.75 17.84
N SER A 259 -39.72 -43.65 16.80
CA SER A 259 -40.01 -44.22 15.48
C SER A 259 -40.02 -45.75 15.50
N THR A 260 -39.09 -46.37 16.24
CA THR A 260 -39.07 -47.84 16.42
C THR A 260 -40.25 -48.33 17.27
N TRP A 261 -40.61 -47.63 18.35
CA TRP A 261 -41.83 -47.93 19.13
C TRP A 261 -43.12 -47.77 18.32
N ALA A 262 -43.22 -46.73 17.49
CA ALA A 262 -44.38 -46.52 16.62
C ALA A 262 -44.48 -47.59 15.51
N ALA A 263 -43.35 -48.02 14.94
CA ALA A 263 -43.30 -49.13 13.99
C ALA A 263 -43.69 -50.47 14.66
N MET A 264 -43.24 -50.71 15.89
CA MET A 264 -43.57 -51.91 16.66
C MET A 264 -45.06 -51.96 17.03
N ARG A 265 -45.66 -50.84 17.47
CA ARG A 265 -47.11 -50.75 17.73
C ARG A 265 -47.97 -50.98 16.49
N ARG A 266 -47.50 -50.62 15.29
CA ARG A 266 -48.21 -50.90 14.03
C ARG A 266 -48.16 -52.37 13.62
N LEU A 267 -47.19 -53.16 14.12
CA LEU A 267 -47.08 -54.60 13.86
C LEU A 267 -47.92 -55.46 14.81
N ILE A 268 -48.29 -54.94 15.98
CA ILE A 268 -49.02 -55.67 17.03
C ILE A 268 -50.53 -55.93 16.75
N PRO A 269 -51.30 -55.22 15.88
CA PRO A 269 -52.72 -55.54 15.70
C PRO A 269 -53.02 -56.69 14.73
N ARG A 270 -52.02 -57.35 14.11
CA ARG A 270 -52.27 -58.46 13.15
C ARG A 270 -52.36 -59.85 13.77
N TRP A 271 -52.06 -60.02 15.06
CA TRP A 271 -52.16 -61.33 15.73
C TRP A 271 -53.55 -61.65 16.32
N ARG A 272 -54.48 -60.69 16.39
CA ARG A 272 -55.81 -60.89 17.01
C ARG A 272 -56.96 -61.21 16.04
N ARG A 273 -56.72 -61.35 14.74
CA ARG A 273 -57.76 -61.66 13.72
C ARG A 273 -57.70 -63.06 13.12
N ARG A 274 -56.84 -63.96 13.61
CA ARG A 274 -56.74 -65.35 13.11
C ARG A 274 -57.41 -66.42 13.98
N VAL A 275 -58.15 -66.04 15.03
CA VAL A 275 -58.75 -66.98 16.01
C VAL A 275 -60.28 -67.07 15.91
N HIS A 276 -60.94 -66.40 14.95
CA HIS A 276 -62.42 -66.40 14.83
C HIS A 276 -62.96 -66.86 13.46
N GLN A 277 -62.27 -67.80 12.81
CA GLN A 277 -62.85 -68.56 11.71
C GLN A 277 -62.54 -70.05 11.89
N GLN A 278 -63.27 -70.68 12.81
CA GLN A 278 -63.63 -72.10 12.78
C GLN A 278 -65.13 -72.17 13.06
#